data_AF-A0AAV6A3N3-F1
#
_entry.id   AF-A0AAV6A3N3-F1
#
_cell.length_a   1.000
_cell.length_b   1.000
_cell.length_c   1.000
_cell.angle_alpha   90.00
_cell.angle_beta   90.00
_cell.angle_gamma   90.00
#
_symmetry.space_group_name_H-M   'P 1'
#
loop_
_entity.id
_entity.type
_entity.pdbx_description
1 polymer ?
#
loop_
_entity_poly.entity_id
_entity_poly.type
_entity_poly.pdbx_seq_one_letter_code
_entity_poly.pdbx_strand_id
1 'polypeptide(L)'
;GDSLAQEILQGLGYAWATPLIMLILAYMLVTSLFVVNFGVVVPLVARDVLHEGAHGFGLLMTSLGVGAVVGSTALALMGRGRAPVWLLAGAALVDAVGLIVLGLSRSFGVASALLAVMGFAMIVFMASSNTTLQITVPDALRGRLMGLYAFVFVGMNPFGALFIGVVAEKWGVPAACLAGGGLGAACLLVLTLLWGRRASEPPPVTETDPGIVPPPRV
;
A
#
# COMPACT_ATOMS: atom_id res chain seq x y z
N GLY A 1 -30.86 -9.28 12.76
CA GLY A 1 -29.50 -9.75 12.45
C GLY A 1 -29.17 -9.12 11.13
N ASP A 2 -28.50 -7.98 11.17
CA ASP A 2 -28.25 -7.19 9.97
C ASP A 2 -27.32 -8.00 9.07
N SER A 3 -27.63 -8.06 7.77
CA SER A 3 -26.89 -8.93 6.87
C SER A 3 -25.46 -8.40 6.73
N LEU A 4 -24.47 -9.30 6.61
CA LEU A 4 -23.07 -8.95 6.33
C LEU A 4 -22.92 -7.88 5.22
N ALA A 5 -23.82 -7.90 4.23
CA ALA A 5 -23.85 -6.92 3.14
C ALA A 5 -24.23 -5.50 3.62
N GLN A 6 -25.21 -5.37 4.52
CA GLN A 6 -25.59 -4.07 5.11
C GLN A 6 -24.47 -3.48 5.97
N GLU A 7 -23.73 -4.33 6.70
CA GLU A 7 -22.59 -3.90 7.49
C GLU A 7 -21.42 -3.42 6.62
N ILE A 8 -21.14 -4.13 5.53
CA ILE A 8 -20.15 -3.72 4.52
C ILE A 8 -20.57 -2.40 3.86
N LEU A 9 -21.86 -2.26 3.48
CA LEU A 9 -22.40 -1.05 2.89
C LEU A 9 -22.31 0.16 3.82
N GLN A 10 -22.52 -0.01 5.13
CA GLN A 10 -22.36 1.06 6.12
C GLN A 10 -20.88 1.48 6.27
N GLY A 11 -19.95 0.53 6.31
CA GLY A 11 -18.51 0.82 6.31
C GLY A 11 -18.06 1.54 5.03
N LEU A 12 -18.59 1.12 3.88
CA LEU A 12 -18.34 1.77 2.60
C LEU A 12 -18.91 3.20 2.57
N GLY A 13 -20.14 3.40 3.06
CA GLY A 13 -20.76 4.72 3.13
C GLY A 13 -19.94 5.71 3.96
N TYR A 14 -19.39 5.28 5.10
CA TYR A 14 -18.52 6.11 5.92
C TYR A 14 -17.17 6.39 5.25
N ALA A 15 -16.58 5.41 4.56
CA ALA A 15 -15.38 5.64 3.75
C ALA A 15 -15.66 6.73 2.72
N TRP A 16 -16.75 6.60 1.95
CA TRP A 16 -17.15 7.57 0.93
C TRP A 16 -17.37 8.98 1.49
N ALA A 17 -17.83 9.10 2.73
CA ALA A 17 -17.97 10.39 3.42
C ALA A 17 -16.63 10.97 3.91
N THR A 18 -15.57 10.16 4.04
CA THR A 18 -14.26 10.57 4.57
C THR A 18 -13.17 10.44 3.49
N PRO A 19 -12.82 11.55 2.79
CA PRO A 19 -11.92 11.51 1.63
C PRO A 19 -10.56 10.83 1.89
N LEU A 20 -10.01 10.98 3.10
CA LEU A 20 -8.76 10.32 3.46
C LEU A 20 -8.88 8.80 3.52
N ILE A 21 -9.97 8.26 4.08
CA ILE A 21 -10.16 6.81 4.21
C ILE A 21 -10.30 6.19 2.83
N MET A 22 -11.07 6.81 1.93
CA MET A 22 -11.16 6.38 0.54
C MET A 22 -9.83 6.46 -0.18
N LEU A 23 -9.03 7.50 0.07
CA LEU A 23 -7.71 7.61 -0.53
C LEU A 23 -6.78 6.47 -0.08
N ILE A 24 -6.78 6.14 1.22
CA ILE A 24 -6.00 5.01 1.77
C ILE A 24 -6.45 3.68 1.14
N LEU A 25 -7.76 3.44 1.09
CA LEU A 25 -8.31 2.22 0.49
C LEU A 25 -8.01 2.13 -1.01
N ALA A 26 -8.05 3.26 -1.73
CA ALA A 26 -7.73 3.33 -3.15
C ALA A 26 -6.23 3.11 -3.41
N TYR A 27 -5.35 3.72 -2.63
CA TYR A 27 -3.92 3.43 -2.68
C TYR A 27 -3.65 1.95 -2.42
N MET A 28 -4.25 1.40 -1.37
CA MET A 28 -4.09 -0.02 -1.03
C MET A 28 -4.55 -0.92 -2.18
N LEU A 29 -5.70 -0.62 -2.79
CA LEU A 29 -6.23 -1.36 -3.93
C LEU A 29 -5.25 -1.34 -5.12
N VAL A 30 -4.76 -0.16 -5.48
CA VAL A 30 -3.81 0.01 -6.59
C VAL A 30 -2.50 -0.72 -6.30
N THR A 31 -1.96 -0.58 -5.09
CA THR A 31 -0.71 -1.24 -4.71
C THR A 31 -0.88 -2.76 -4.69
N SER A 32 -1.98 -3.30 -4.16
CA SER A 32 -2.22 -4.74 -4.12
C SER A 32 -2.44 -5.36 -5.51
N LEU A 33 -3.06 -4.63 -6.43
CA LEU A 33 -3.30 -5.10 -7.79
C LEU A 33 -2.07 -5.02 -8.69
N PHE A 34 -1.28 -3.94 -8.61
CA PHE A 34 -0.28 -3.66 -9.65
C PHE A 34 1.16 -3.67 -9.15
N VAL A 35 1.41 -3.51 -7.84
CA VAL A 35 2.74 -3.16 -7.32
C VAL A 35 3.27 -4.19 -6.33
N VAL A 36 2.57 -4.39 -5.22
CA VAL A 36 3.02 -5.16 -4.04
C VAL A 36 2.68 -6.64 -4.22
N ASN A 37 3.26 -7.24 -5.26
CA ASN A 37 3.19 -8.68 -5.52
C ASN A 37 4.57 -9.33 -5.45
N PHE A 38 5.33 -8.99 -4.40
CA PHE A 38 6.71 -9.42 -4.22
C PHE A 38 6.88 -10.95 -4.21
N GLY A 39 5.88 -11.69 -3.74
CA GLY A 39 5.88 -13.16 -3.77
C GLY A 39 5.89 -13.76 -5.18
N VAL A 40 5.48 -12.99 -6.20
CA VAL A 40 5.49 -13.42 -7.61
C VAL A 40 6.61 -12.70 -8.37
N VAL A 41 6.74 -11.38 -8.20
CA VAL A 41 7.71 -10.57 -8.92
C VAL A 41 9.16 -10.94 -8.56
N VAL A 42 9.49 -11.04 -7.27
CA VAL A 42 10.88 -11.28 -6.83
C VAL A 42 11.43 -12.62 -7.33
N PRO A 43 10.71 -13.75 -7.23
CA PRO A 43 11.24 -15.01 -7.79
C PRO A 43 11.34 -14.99 -9.31
N LEU A 44 10.40 -14.33 -10.02
CA LEU A 44 10.49 -14.14 -11.47
C LEU A 44 11.72 -13.31 -11.87
N VAL A 45 11.98 -12.20 -11.17
CA VAL A 45 13.17 -11.35 -11.41
C VAL A 45 14.45 -12.11 -11.08
N ALA A 46 14.50 -12.82 -9.95
CA ALA A 46 15.66 -13.61 -9.57
C ALA A 46 16.00 -14.63 -10.65
N ARG A 47 15.01 -15.41 -11.12
CA ARG A 47 15.24 -16.49 -12.08
C ARG A 47 15.46 -16.01 -13.51
N ASP A 48 14.56 -15.17 -14.03
CA ASP A 48 14.49 -14.87 -15.46
C ASP A 48 15.24 -13.59 -15.86
N VAL A 49 15.60 -12.72 -14.90
CA VAL A 49 16.35 -11.47 -15.17
C VAL A 49 17.77 -11.54 -14.63
N LEU A 50 17.93 -11.94 -13.37
CA LEU A 50 19.23 -12.01 -12.69
C LEU A 50 19.94 -13.36 -12.87
N HIS A 51 19.24 -14.38 -13.39
CA HIS A 51 19.76 -15.74 -13.59
C HIS A 51 20.23 -16.40 -12.28
N GLU A 52 19.59 -16.04 -11.18
CA GLU A 52 19.86 -16.55 -9.84
C GLU A 52 18.87 -17.66 -9.44
N GLY A 53 19.35 -18.59 -8.61
CA GLY A 53 18.53 -19.66 -8.05
C GLY A 53 17.81 -19.27 -6.76
N ALA A 54 17.42 -20.28 -5.97
CA ALA A 54 16.78 -20.09 -4.66
C ALA A 54 17.64 -19.27 -3.68
N HIS A 55 18.97 -19.36 -3.80
CA HIS A 55 19.89 -18.59 -2.96
C HIS A 55 19.76 -17.07 -3.21
N GLY A 56 19.82 -16.62 -4.46
CA GLY A 56 19.66 -15.21 -4.81
C GLY A 56 18.26 -14.69 -4.47
N PHE A 57 17.22 -15.49 -4.68
CA PHE A 57 15.86 -15.15 -4.21
C PHE A 57 15.81 -14.92 -2.69
N GLY A 58 16.42 -15.81 -1.90
CA GLY A 58 16.47 -15.68 -0.44
C GLY A 58 17.18 -14.40 0.02
N LEU A 59 18.29 -14.05 -0.64
CA LEU A 59 19.02 -12.81 -0.37
C LEU A 59 18.23 -11.55 -0.77
N LEU A 60 17.52 -11.57 -1.89
CA LEU A 60 16.63 -10.49 -2.33
C LEU A 60 15.47 -10.27 -1.34
N MET A 61 14.83 -11.36 -0.89
CA MET A 61 13.77 -11.29 0.13
C MET A 61 14.31 -10.86 1.50
N THR A 62 15.54 -11.23 1.83
CA THR A 62 16.22 -10.74 3.03
C THR A 62 16.45 -9.24 2.95
N SER A 63 16.86 -8.72 1.78
CA SER A 63 17.03 -7.28 1.55
C SER A 63 15.71 -6.53 1.73
N LEU A 64 14.62 -7.04 1.17
CA LEU A 64 13.26 -6.54 1.40
C LEU A 64 12.91 -6.52 2.90
N GLY A 65 13.18 -7.62 3.61
CA GLY A 65 12.95 -7.74 5.05
C GLY A 65 13.76 -6.76 5.90
N VAL A 66 15.04 -6.54 5.56
CA VAL A 66 15.90 -5.54 6.22
C VAL A 66 15.30 -4.15 6.07
N GLY A 67 14.88 -3.79 4.84
CA GLY A 67 14.16 -2.55 4.57
C GLY A 67 12.92 -2.37 5.44
N ALA A 68 12.11 -3.41 5.54
CA ALA A 68 10.90 -3.45 6.36
C ALA A 68 11.18 -3.25 7.86
N VAL A 69 12.24 -3.86 8.40
CA VAL A 69 12.65 -3.68 9.80
C VAL A 69 13.12 -2.24 10.04
N VAL A 70 13.93 -1.68 9.14
CA VAL A 70 14.36 -0.29 9.22
C VAL A 70 13.15 0.66 9.15
N GLY A 71 12.20 0.40 8.26
CA GLY A 71 10.98 1.21 8.11
C GLY A 71 10.08 1.17 9.34
N SER A 72 9.86 0.00 9.92
CA SER A 72 9.06 -0.12 11.15
C SER A 72 9.72 0.57 12.34
N THR A 73 11.04 0.44 12.48
CA THR A 73 11.81 1.12 13.53
C THR A 73 11.78 2.63 13.34
N ALA A 74 12.01 3.13 12.13
CA ALA A 74 11.94 4.56 11.82
C ALA A 74 10.56 5.14 12.13
N LEU A 75 9.49 4.44 11.72
CA LEU A 75 8.12 4.88 11.99
C LEU A 75 7.80 4.88 13.49
N ALA A 76 8.28 3.89 14.25
CA ALA A 76 8.12 3.85 15.70
C ALA A 76 8.76 5.07 16.40
N LEU A 77 9.87 5.59 15.85
CA LEU A 77 10.57 6.78 16.37
C LEU A 77 9.88 8.09 15.98
N MET A 78 9.14 8.14 14.86
CA MET A 78 8.45 9.35 14.39
C MET A 78 7.16 9.68 15.17
N GLY A 79 6.69 8.76 16.04
CA GLY A 79 5.51 8.95 16.87
C GLY A 79 4.21 8.49 16.23
N ARG A 80 3.15 8.36 17.05
CA ARG A 80 1.81 7.92 16.61
C ARG A 80 0.98 9.14 16.21
N GLY A 81 0.52 9.17 14.97
CA GLY A 81 -0.35 10.24 14.48
C GLY A 81 -0.98 9.91 13.13
N ARG A 82 -1.85 10.80 12.67
CA ARG A 82 -2.41 10.75 11.32
C ARG A 82 -1.29 11.00 10.33
N ALA A 83 -1.01 10.01 9.48
CA ALA A 83 0.01 10.16 8.46
C ALA A 83 -0.43 11.22 7.43
N PRO A 84 0.45 12.16 7.06
CA PRO A 84 0.12 13.13 6.05
C PRO A 84 0.02 12.46 4.68
N VAL A 85 -0.87 12.97 3.83
CA VAL A 85 -1.15 12.38 2.51
C VAL A 85 0.11 12.25 1.64
N TRP A 86 1.03 13.21 1.74
CA TRP A 86 2.30 13.19 0.99
C TRP A 86 3.19 12.01 1.37
N LEU A 87 3.15 11.55 2.63
CA LEU A 87 3.94 10.41 3.09
C LEU A 87 3.36 9.11 2.51
N LEU A 88 2.04 8.96 2.56
CA LEU A 88 1.34 7.81 1.99
C LEU A 88 1.54 7.72 0.47
N ALA A 89 1.36 8.85 -0.22
CA ALA A 89 1.57 8.94 -1.66
C ALA A 89 3.03 8.68 -2.04
N GLY A 90 3.97 9.28 -1.31
CA GLY A 90 5.41 9.10 -1.53
C GLY A 90 5.84 7.65 -1.38
N ALA A 91 5.42 6.97 -0.30
CA ALA A 91 5.73 5.56 -0.07
C ALA A 91 5.15 4.66 -1.18
N ALA A 92 3.87 4.84 -1.53
CA ALA A 92 3.24 4.05 -2.59
C ALA A 92 3.89 4.30 -3.97
N LEU A 93 4.31 5.54 -4.26
CA LEU A 93 5.02 5.88 -5.49
C LEU A 93 6.44 5.30 -5.52
N VAL A 94 7.13 5.26 -4.39
CA VAL A 94 8.45 4.61 -4.29
C VAL A 94 8.34 3.12 -4.63
N ASP A 95 7.31 2.43 -4.15
CA ASP A 95 7.07 1.03 -4.54
C ASP A 95 6.76 0.90 -6.03
N ALA A 96 5.90 1.77 -6.59
CA ALA A 96 5.54 1.71 -8.00
C ALA A 96 6.73 1.99 -8.93
N VAL A 97 7.51 3.03 -8.64
CA VAL A 97 8.73 3.37 -9.40
C VAL A 97 9.82 2.32 -9.16
N GLY A 98 9.96 1.85 -7.92
CA GLY A 98 10.90 0.78 -7.57
C GLY A 98 10.66 -0.48 -8.42
N LEU A 99 9.40 -0.84 -8.66
CA LEU A 99 9.04 -1.97 -9.52
C LEU A 99 9.47 -1.75 -10.98
N ILE A 100 9.28 -0.55 -11.53
CA ILE A 100 9.74 -0.18 -12.89
C ILE A 100 11.26 -0.36 -12.98
N VAL A 101 12.01 0.21 -12.02
CA VAL A 101 13.47 0.16 -12.02
C VAL A 101 13.97 -1.27 -11.80
N LEU A 102 13.29 -2.05 -10.95
CA LEU A 102 13.62 -3.45 -10.71
C LEU A 102 13.51 -4.29 -11.98
N GLY A 103 12.48 -4.08 -12.80
CA GLY A 103 12.31 -4.75 -14.10
C GLY A 103 13.40 -4.42 -15.12
N LEU A 104 14.04 -3.25 -14.99
CA LEU A 104 15.14 -2.82 -15.85
C LEU A 104 16.51 -3.20 -15.31
N SER A 105 16.59 -3.56 -14.02
CA SER A 105 17.85 -3.89 -13.35
C SER A 105 18.39 -5.24 -13.80
N ARG A 106 19.66 -5.27 -14.19
CA ARG A 106 20.41 -6.50 -14.48
C ARG A 106 21.50 -6.80 -13.44
N SER A 107 21.60 -5.97 -12.39
CA SER A 107 22.61 -6.11 -11.34
C SER A 107 21.95 -6.56 -10.05
N PHE A 108 22.47 -7.65 -9.49
CA PHE A 108 22.01 -8.21 -8.22
C PHE A 108 22.11 -7.21 -7.06
N GLY A 109 23.20 -6.43 -7.00
CA GLY A 109 23.40 -5.42 -5.97
C GLY A 109 22.39 -4.29 -6.05
N VAL A 110 22.07 -3.84 -7.28
CA VAL A 110 21.05 -2.81 -7.52
C VAL A 110 19.66 -3.33 -7.16
N ALA A 111 19.32 -4.57 -7.56
CA ALA A 111 18.05 -5.19 -7.22
C ALA A 111 17.89 -5.36 -5.69
N SER A 112 18.94 -5.78 -5.00
CA SER A 112 18.95 -5.91 -3.53
C SER A 112 18.74 -4.56 -2.84
N ALA A 113 19.45 -3.52 -3.27
CA ALA A 113 19.29 -2.17 -2.72
C ALA A 113 17.88 -1.61 -2.98
N LEU A 114 17.33 -1.82 -4.19
CA LEU A 114 15.97 -1.41 -4.53
C LEU A 114 14.94 -2.13 -3.66
N LEU A 115 15.07 -3.44 -3.47
CA LEU A 115 14.15 -4.20 -2.61
C LEU A 115 14.23 -3.73 -1.15
N ALA A 116 15.40 -3.36 -0.64
CA ALA A 116 15.49 -2.76 0.68
C ALA A 116 14.72 -1.43 0.77
N VAL A 117 14.83 -0.57 -0.25
CA VAL A 117 14.07 0.71 -0.30
C VAL A 117 12.57 0.44 -0.42
N MET A 118 12.15 -0.50 -1.25
CA MET A 118 10.75 -0.89 -1.40
C MET A 118 10.19 -1.50 -0.10
N GLY A 119 10.96 -2.35 0.59
CA GLY A 119 10.54 -2.93 1.87
C GLY A 119 10.34 -1.87 2.95
N PHE A 120 11.19 -0.85 2.96
CA PHE A 120 11.02 0.33 3.81
C PHE A 120 9.72 1.07 3.47
N ALA A 121 9.51 1.41 2.20
CA ALA A 121 8.33 2.13 1.73
C ALA A 121 7.03 1.37 2.00
N MET A 122 7.01 0.07 1.72
CA MET A 122 5.89 -0.84 1.98
C MET A 122 5.46 -0.79 3.46
N ILE A 123 6.40 -0.91 4.40
CA ILE A 123 6.07 -0.87 5.82
C ILE A 123 5.63 0.52 6.26
N VAL A 124 6.30 1.56 5.80
CA VAL A 124 5.88 2.95 6.08
C VAL A 124 4.44 3.16 5.61
N PHE A 125 4.10 2.73 4.39
CA PHE A 125 2.74 2.83 3.84
C PHE A 125 1.74 1.99 4.64
N MET A 126 2.00 0.70 4.87
CA MET A 126 1.07 -0.21 5.56
C MET A 126 0.82 0.23 7.00
N ALA A 127 1.86 0.51 7.77
CA ALA A 127 1.74 0.86 9.18
C ALA A 127 1.12 2.25 9.36
N SER A 128 1.47 3.22 8.50
CA SER A 128 0.85 4.55 8.49
C SER A 128 -0.62 4.49 8.12
N SER A 129 -0.97 3.72 7.09
CA SER A 129 -2.36 3.51 6.66
C SER A 129 -3.18 2.87 7.76
N ASN A 130 -2.67 1.80 8.35
CA ASN A 130 -3.34 1.07 9.43
C ASN A 130 -3.56 1.98 10.66
N THR A 131 -2.51 2.65 11.14
CA THR A 131 -2.60 3.59 12.26
C THR A 131 -3.61 4.70 11.99
N THR A 132 -3.56 5.29 10.78
CA THR A 132 -4.45 6.37 10.38
C THR A 132 -5.91 5.92 10.35
N LEU A 133 -6.19 4.72 9.84
CA LEU A 133 -7.53 4.14 9.87
C LEU A 133 -7.97 3.84 11.31
N GLN A 134 -7.10 3.30 12.17
CA GLN A 134 -7.46 2.99 13.57
C GLN A 134 -7.87 4.22 14.38
N ILE A 135 -7.15 5.34 14.21
CA ILE A 135 -7.38 6.58 14.98
C ILE A 135 -8.44 7.50 14.36
N THR A 136 -8.71 7.39 13.06
CA THR A 136 -9.71 8.24 12.37
C THR A 136 -11.11 7.62 12.45
N VAL A 137 -11.20 6.29 12.45
CA VAL A 137 -12.48 5.57 12.37
C VAL A 137 -13.10 5.41 13.76
N PRO A 138 -14.40 5.75 13.94
CA PRO A 138 -15.13 5.50 15.17
C PRO A 138 -15.15 4.02 15.56
N ASP A 139 -15.15 3.73 16.86
CA ASP A 139 -15.10 2.37 17.41
C ASP A 139 -16.15 1.43 16.77
N ALA A 140 -17.38 1.93 16.59
CA ALA A 140 -18.51 1.17 16.03
C ALA A 140 -18.31 0.73 14.56
N LEU A 141 -17.48 1.45 13.79
CA LEU A 141 -17.22 1.16 12.38
C LEU A 141 -15.82 0.58 12.13
N ARG A 142 -14.94 0.58 13.15
CA ARG A 142 -13.54 0.18 13.01
C ARG A 142 -13.39 -1.26 12.50
N GLY A 143 -14.14 -2.20 13.07
CA GLY A 143 -14.09 -3.61 12.64
C GLY A 143 -14.48 -3.79 11.17
N ARG A 144 -15.50 -3.06 10.72
CA ARG A 144 -16.01 -3.12 9.34
C ARG A 144 -15.01 -2.55 8.34
N LEU A 145 -14.42 -1.40 8.66
CA LEU A 145 -13.40 -0.78 7.79
C LEU A 145 -12.08 -1.57 7.78
N MET A 146 -11.67 -2.15 8.90
CA MET A 146 -10.50 -3.03 8.93
C MET A 146 -10.74 -4.32 8.16
N GLY A 147 -11.96 -4.86 8.19
CA GLY A 147 -12.37 -5.97 7.34
C GLY A 147 -12.28 -5.64 5.85
N LEU A 148 -12.79 -4.46 5.43
CA LEU A 148 -12.65 -3.98 4.06
C LEU A 148 -11.19 -3.76 3.66
N TYR A 149 -10.39 -3.14 4.54
CA TYR A 149 -8.96 -2.94 4.32
C TYR A 149 -8.23 -4.27 4.12
N ALA A 150 -8.50 -5.27 4.97
CA ALA A 150 -7.92 -6.60 4.85
C ALA A 150 -8.40 -7.31 3.57
N PHE A 151 -9.68 -7.18 3.20
CA PHE A 151 -10.22 -7.72 1.96
C PHE A 151 -9.54 -7.11 0.73
N VAL A 152 -9.34 -5.79 0.70
CA VAL A 152 -8.63 -5.13 -0.41
C VAL A 152 -7.17 -5.61 -0.45
N PHE A 153 -6.50 -5.67 0.71
CA PHE A 153 -5.08 -6.03 0.77
C PHE A 153 -4.82 -7.49 0.37
N VAL A 154 -5.58 -8.43 0.93
CA VAL A 154 -5.38 -9.88 0.73
C VAL A 154 -6.22 -10.41 -0.43
N GLY A 155 -7.48 -10.00 -0.52
CA GLY A 155 -8.43 -10.51 -1.50
C GLY A 155 -8.13 -10.07 -2.94
N MET A 156 -7.49 -8.91 -3.13
CA MET A 156 -7.11 -8.42 -4.46
C MET A 156 -5.74 -8.95 -4.92
N ASN A 157 -4.95 -9.50 -4.00
CA ASN A 157 -3.60 -9.99 -4.28
C ASN A 157 -3.56 -11.08 -5.38
N PRO A 158 -4.45 -12.10 -5.40
CA PRO A 158 -4.48 -13.10 -6.48
C PRO A 158 -4.70 -12.50 -7.87
N PHE A 159 -5.47 -11.42 -7.98
CA PHE A 159 -5.71 -10.75 -9.25
C PHE A 159 -4.45 -10.03 -9.74
N GLY A 160 -3.70 -9.42 -8.82
CA GLY A 160 -2.39 -8.83 -9.14
C GLY A 160 -1.34 -9.87 -9.52
N ALA A 161 -1.32 -11.00 -8.80
CA ALA A 161 -0.46 -12.14 -9.11
C ALA A 161 -0.75 -12.70 -10.51
N LEU A 162 -2.04 -12.84 -10.86
CA LEU A 162 -2.47 -13.26 -12.19
C LEU A 162 -2.07 -12.25 -13.26
N PHE A 163 -2.27 -10.95 -13.01
CA PHE A 163 -1.86 -9.89 -13.93
C PHE A 163 -0.35 -9.95 -14.22
N ILE A 164 0.47 -9.95 -13.17
CA ILE A 164 1.93 -10.03 -13.31
C ILE A 164 2.33 -11.33 -14.02
N GLY A 165 1.75 -12.47 -13.64
CA GLY A 165 2.05 -13.77 -14.23
C GLY A 165 1.75 -13.82 -15.73
N VAL A 166 0.56 -13.39 -16.15
CA VAL A 166 0.15 -13.39 -17.56
C VAL A 166 1.02 -12.44 -18.39
N VAL A 167 1.33 -11.25 -17.87
CA VAL A 167 2.18 -10.30 -18.59
C VAL A 167 3.61 -10.81 -18.68
N ALA A 168 4.12 -11.43 -17.61
CA ALA A 168 5.46 -12.00 -17.58
C ALA A 168 5.60 -13.20 -18.54
N GLU A 169 4.59 -14.06 -18.63
CA GLU A 169 4.56 -15.20 -19.54
C GLU A 169 4.57 -14.76 -21.01
N LYS A 170 3.77 -13.73 -21.35
CA LYS A 170 3.60 -13.30 -22.76
C LYS A 170 4.70 -12.35 -23.25
N TRP A 171 5.16 -11.44 -22.39
CA TRP A 171 6.05 -10.34 -22.78
C TRP A 171 7.34 -10.27 -21.96
N GLY A 172 7.54 -11.21 -21.03
CA GLY A 172 8.70 -11.28 -20.16
C GLY A 172 8.55 -10.49 -18.86
N VAL A 173 9.37 -10.85 -17.87
CA VAL A 173 9.37 -10.24 -16.53
C VAL A 173 9.61 -8.73 -16.55
N PRO A 174 10.53 -8.17 -17.38
CA PRO A 174 10.71 -6.72 -17.47
C PRO A 174 9.41 -6.00 -17.89
N ALA A 175 8.68 -6.54 -18.87
CA ALA A 175 7.42 -5.95 -19.32
C ALA A 175 6.35 -6.00 -18.24
N ALA A 176 6.27 -7.07 -17.44
CA ALA A 176 5.37 -7.17 -16.30
C ALA A 176 5.66 -6.11 -15.23
N CYS A 177 6.94 -5.90 -14.92
CA CYS A 177 7.38 -4.88 -13.97
C CYS A 177 7.08 -3.46 -14.46
N LEU A 178 7.34 -3.18 -15.74
CA LEU A 178 7.02 -1.90 -16.37
C LEU A 178 5.51 -1.63 -16.42
N ALA A 179 4.70 -2.64 -16.77
CA ALA A 179 3.25 -2.52 -16.85
C ALA A 179 2.64 -2.31 -15.45
N GLY A 180 3.00 -3.15 -14.47
CA GLY A 180 2.52 -3.03 -13.10
C GLY A 180 2.97 -1.72 -12.44
N GLY A 181 4.26 -1.42 -12.50
CA GLY A 181 4.80 -0.19 -11.91
C GLY A 181 4.30 1.07 -12.61
N GLY A 182 4.21 1.07 -13.95
CA GLY A 182 3.71 2.20 -14.74
C GLY A 182 2.23 2.48 -14.53
N LEU A 183 1.38 1.44 -14.59
CA LEU A 183 -0.05 1.57 -14.34
C LEU A 183 -0.32 1.95 -12.88
N GLY A 184 0.39 1.32 -11.94
CA GLY A 184 0.34 1.65 -10.52
C GLY A 184 0.72 3.11 -10.25
N ALA A 185 1.85 3.57 -10.77
CA ALA A 185 2.30 4.96 -10.62
C ALA A 185 1.30 5.95 -11.23
N ALA A 186 0.77 5.67 -12.42
CA ALA A 186 -0.23 6.52 -13.07
C ALA A 186 -1.52 6.63 -12.22
N CYS A 187 -2.06 5.50 -11.75
CA CYS A 187 -3.22 5.47 -10.87
C CYS A 187 -2.97 6.23 -9.55
N LEU A 188 -1.82 6.00 -8.90
CA LEU A 188 -1.46 6.69 -7.66
C LEU A 188 -1.34 8.21 -7.86
N LEU A 189 -0.72 8.65 -8.95
CA LEU A 189 -0.61 10.08 -9.28
C LEU A 189 -1.97 10.71 -9.50
N VAL A 190 -2.84 10.07 -10.29
CA VAL A 190 -4.20 10.56 -10.55
C VAL A 190 -4.99 10.66 -9.23
N LEU A 191 -4.95 9.63 -8.39
CA LEU A 191 -5.60 9.64 -7.07
C LEU A 191 -5.05 10.76 -6.18
N THR A 192 -3.73 10.95 -6.14
CA THR A 192 -3.08 12.01 -5.36
C THR A 192 -3.53 13.39 -5.84
N LEU A 193 -3.59 13.62 -7.15
CA LEU A 193 -3.94 14.92 -7.73
C LEU A 193 -5.44 15.24 -7.56
N LEU A 194 -6.32 14.25 -7.73
CA LEU A 194 -7.77 14.44 -7.64
C LEU A 194 -8.28 14.50 -6.20
N TRP A 195 -7.73 13.66 -5.32
CA TRP A 195 -8.25 13.48 -3.96
C TRP A 195 -7.27 13.90 -2.86
N GLY A 196 -5.99 14.11 -3.16
CA GLY A 196 -5.01 14.52 -2.13
C GLY A 196 -5.32 15.87 -1.49
N ARG A 197 -5.90 16.80 -2.25
CA ARG A 197 -6.37 18.10 -1.72
C ARG A 197 -7.54 17.93 -0.74
N ARG A 198 -8.53 17.12 -1.10
CA ARG A 198 -9.72 16.85 -0.26
C ARG A 198 -9.39 16.00 0.97
N ALA A 199 -8.44 15.08 0.85
CA ALA A 199 -7.98 14.22 1.94
C ALA A 199 -7.10 14.95 2.96
N SER A 200 -6.57 16.12 2.61
CA SER A 200 -5.81 16.96 3.53
C SER A 200 -6.69 17.77 4.49
N GLU A 201 -7.99 17.88 4.20
CA GLU A 201 -8.96 18.55 5.07
C GLU A 201 -9.31 17.66 6.28
N PRO A 202 -9.46 18.23 7.49
CA PRO A 202 -9.98 17.51 8.65
C PRO A 202 -11.38 16.96 8.34
N PRO A 203 -11.75 15.77 8.84
CA PRO A 203 -13.12 15.30 8.69
C PRO A 203 -14.09 16.35 9.24
N PRO A 204 -15.25 16.58 8.61
CA PRO A 204 -16.28 17.43 9.18
C PRO A 204 -16.61 16.89 10.57
N VAL A 205 -16.60 17.78 11.58
CA VAL A 205 -17.02 17.43 12.93
C VAL A 205 -18.48 17.03 12.83
N THR A 206 -18.78 15.73 12.80
CA THR A 206 -20.15 15.27 12.93
C THR A 206 -20.56 15.60 14.35
N GLU A 207 -21.25 16.72 14.50
CA GLU A 207 -21.89 17.20 15.72
C GLU A 207 -23.05 16.24 16.07
N THR A 208 -22.72 14.99 16.41
CA THR A 208 -23.69 13.96 16.83
C THR A 208 -23.17 13.15 18.00
N ASP A 209 -22.47 13.79 18.93
CA ASP A 209 -22.44 13.34 20.32
C ASP A 209 -22.28 14.57 21.27
N PRO A 210 -23.34 14.99 21.98
CA PRO A 210 -23.25 16.04 23.00
C PRO A 210 -22.30 15.74 24.18
N GLY A 211 -21.66 14.56 24.23
CA GLY A 211 -20.84 14.11 25.35
C GLY A 211 -19.31 14.20 25.20
N ILE A 212 -18.75 14.54 24.03
CA ILE A 212 -17.29 14.45 23.82
C ILE A 212 -16.64 15.83 23.94
N VAL A 213 -16.06 16.10 25.10
CA VAL A 213 -15.17 17.26 25.32
C VAL A 213 -13.93 17.10 24.43
N PRO A 214 -13.58 18.09 23.59
CA PRO A 214 -12.38 18.01 22.78
C PRO A 214 -11.12 17.99 23.67
N PRO A 215 -10.09 17.19 23.33
CA PRO A 215 -8.85 17.18 24.10
C PRO A 215 -8.18 18.56 24.07
N PRO A 216 -7.53 18.98 25.16
CA PRO A 216 -6.86 20.27 25.24
C PRO A 216 -5.74 20.34 24.20
N ARG A 217 -5.68 21.45 23.49
CA ARG A 217 -4.61 21.74 22.53
C ARG A 217 -3.30 21.89 23.32
N VAL A 218 -2.31 21.04 23.01
CA VAL A 218 -0.89 21.22 23.36
C VAL A 218 -0.12 21.63 22.12
#